data_AF-A0A7V5UFW8-F1
#
_entry.id   AF-A0A7V5UFW8-F1
#
_cell.length_a   1.000
_cell.length_b   1.000
_cell.length_c   1.000
_cell.angle_alpha   90.00
_cell.angle_beta   90.00
_cell.angle_gamma   90.00
#
_symmetry.space_group_name_H-M   'P 1'
#
loop_
_entity.id
_entity.type
_entity.pdbx_description
1 polymer ?
#
loop_
_entity_poly.entity_id
_entity_poly.type
_entity_poly.pdbx_seq_one_letter_code
_entity_poly.pdbx_strand_id
1 'polypeptide(L)'
;MKKLTALDRLLFLITVLLAGYLIVTGFDGFNSSQTILLTVGMGVLLIAGLLLLLFGFEILENKAVVVVATITPLTLSLALVMAYLPKFALIYALFAGVGFLAIVYTRFFSAAKTAAMVLAPVHGVAGLVIFLLPVIMAFNGSAATHFVLVGIGGALFGLGGLLLAFLKSGKPILSAETIFTVLPALLAITTLCFVLGF
;
A
#
# COMPACT_ATOMS: atom_id res chain seq x y z
N MET A 1 -18.89 -6.84 -12.62
CA MET A 1 -17.55 -6.23 -12.54
C MET A 1 -16.88 -6.33 -13.90
N LYS A 2 -15.90 -5.47 -14.22
CA LYS A 2 -15.09 -5.59 -15.45
C LYS A 2 -14.36 -6.93 -15.47
N LYS A 3 -14.35 -7.64 -16.60
CA LYS A 3 -13.52 -8.84 -16.78
C LYS A 3 -12.06 -8.46 -17.05
N LEU A 4 -11.12 -9.27 -16.58
CA LEU A 4 -9.70 -9.08 -16.89
C LEU A 4 -9.42 -9.21 -18.38
N THR A 5 -8.77 -8.19 -18.94
CA THR A 5 -8.17 -8.23 -20.28
C THR A 5 -6.76 -8.83 -20.23
N ALA A 6 -6.18 -9.15 -21.40
CA ALA A 6 -4.79 -9.59 -21.49
C ALA A 6 -3.80 -8.53 -20.96
N LEU A 7 -4.08 -7.25 -21.21
CA LEU A 7 -3.28 -6.14 -20.69
C LEU A 7 -3.36 -6.05 -19.17
N ASP A 8 -4.55 -6.20 -18.57
CA ASP A 8 -4.70 -6.17 -17.12
C ASP A 8 -3.87 -7.29 -16.46
N ARG A 9 -3.90 -8.51 -17.04
CA ARG A 9 -3.09 -9.64 -16.58
C ARG A 9 -1.60 -9.37 -16.69
N LEU A 10 -1.15 -8.80 -17.80
CA LEU A 10 0.26 -8.42 -17.98
C LEU A 10 0.69 -7.39 -16.92
N LEU A 11 -0.13 -6.38 -16.64
CA LEU A 11 0.18 -5.34 -15.65
C LEU A 11 0.22 -5.91 -14.22
N PHE A 12 -0.68 -6.83 -13.87
CA PHE A 12 -0.59 -7.53 -12.59
C PHE A 12 0.64 -8.42 -12.50
N LEU A 13 1.00 -9.13 -13.58
CA LEU A 13 2.23 -9.92 -13.62
C LEU A 13 3.47 -9.02 -13.43
N ILE A 14 3.52 -7.86 -14.08
CA ILE A 14 4.59 -6.87 -13.87
C ILE A 14 4.64 -6.42 -12.42
N THR A 15 3.50 -6.11 -11.80
CA THR A 15 3.40 -5.75 -10.37
C THR A 15 4.02 -6.84 -9.49
N VAL A 16 3.65 -8.11 -9.72
CA VAL A 16 4.14 -9.27 -8.96
C VAL A 16 5.65 -9.42 -9.12
N LEU A 17 6.16 -9.35 -10.36
CA LEU A 17 7.59 -9.49 -10.64
C LEU A 17 8.42 -8.37 -10.04
N LEU A 18 7.94 -7.12 -10.11
CA LEU A 18 8.63 -5.96 -9.52
C LEU A 18 8.63 -6.03 -7.99
N ALA A 19 7.51 -6.41 -7.37
CA ALA A 19 7.45 -6.61 -5.93
C ALA A 19 8.39 -7.75 -5.48
N GLY A 20 8.44 -8.84 -6.25
CA GLY A 20 9.36 -9.96 -6.01
C GLY A 20 10.82 -9.56 -6.15
N TYR A 21 11.16 -8.78 -7.18
CA TYR A 21 12.49 -8.22 -7.37
C TYR A 21 12.94 -7.42 -6.14
N LEU A 22 12.09 -6.51 -5.65
CA LEU A 22 12.43 -5.67 -4.49
C LEU A 22 12.63 -6.46 -3.20
N ILE A 23 11.86 -7.53 -3.01
CA ILE A 23 12.04 -8.46 -1.88
C ILE A 23 13.41 -9.15 -1.96
N VAL A 24 13.84 -9.56 -3.16
CA VAL A 24 15.10 -10.27 -3.38
C VAL A 24 16.31 -9.34 -3.26
N THR A 25 16.20 -8.09 -3.71
CA THR A 25 17.30 -7.12 -3.59
C THR A 25 17.50 -6.63 -2.15
N GLY A 26 16.49 -6.76 -1.28
CA GLY A 26 16.66 -6.59 0.17
C GLY A 26 16.67 -5.14 0.66
N PHE A 27 16.32 -4.17 -0.19
CA PHE A 27 16.22 -2.74 0.14
C PHE A 27 17.54 -2.17 0.68
N ASP A 28 18.50 -1.91 -0.22
CA ASP A 28 19.83 -1.42 0.13
C ASP A 28 19.78 -0.18 1.05
N GLY A 29 20.65 -0.16 2.05
CA GLY A 29 20.73 0.94 3.02
C GLY A 29 19.76 0.85 4.22
N PHE A 30 18.84 -0.11 4.23
CA PHE A 30 18.01 -0.40 5.40
C PHE A 30 18.63 -1.50 6.28
N ASN A 31 18.40 -1.44 7.59
CA ASN A 31 18.82 -2.49 8.51
C ASN A 31 17.84 -3.67 8.52
N SER A 32 18.23 -4.80 9.12
CA SER A 32 17.45 -6.04 9.10
C SER A 32 15.99 -5.87 9.57
N SER A 33 15.74 -5.07 10.61
CA SER A 33 14.38 -4.86 11.12
C SER A 33 13.51 -4.08 10.13
N GLN A 34 14.08 -3.09 9.47
CA GLN A 34 13.39 -2.28 8.46
C GLN A 34 13.17 -3.10 7.18
N THR A 35 14.18 -3.85 6.73
CA THR A 35 14.08 -4.76 5.59
C THR A 35 12.96 -5.79 5.79
N ILE A 36 12.84 -6.40 6.97
CA ILE A 36 11.74 -7.33 7.27
C ILE A 36 10.37 -6.66 7.06
N LEU A 37 10.20 -5.44 7.58
CA LEU A 37 8.94 -4.71 7.43
C LEU A 37 8.65 -4.36 5.97
N LEU A 38 9.65 -3.89 5.23
CA LEU A 38 9.52 -3.60 3.80
C LEU A 38 9.17 -4.86 2.99
N THR A 39 9.85 -5.99 3.27
CA THR A 39 9.57 -7.29 2.67
C THR A 39 8.16 -7.77 2.98
N VAL A 40 7.65 -7.61 4.20
CA VAL A 40 6.26 -7.96 4.53
C VAL A 40 5.28 -7.09 3.74
N GLY A 41 5.51 -5.78 3.67
CA GLY A 41 4.64 -4.87 2.94
C GLY A 41 4.58 -5.17 1.45
N MET A 42 5.74 -5.41 0.83
CA MET A 42 5.85 -5.80 -0.58
C MET A 42 5.37 -7.23 -0.84
N GLY A 43 5.56 -8.15 0.10
CA GLY A 43 5.07 -9.52 0.02
C GLY A 43 3.54 -9.57 -0.03
N VAL A 44 2.87 -8.72 0.77
CA VAL A 44 1.41 -8.57 0.69
C VAL A 44 0.98 -7.98 -0.65
N LEU A 45 1.69 -6.98 -1.19
CA LEU A 45 1.39 -6.43 -2.52
C LEU A 45 1.57 -7.48 -3.62
N LEU A 46 2.62 -8.30 -3.53
CA LEU A 46 2.89 -9.42 -4.44
C LEU A 46 1.73 -10.43 -4.39
N ILE A 47 1.33 -10.87 -3.19
CA ILE A 47 0.21 -11.81 -3.02
C ILE A 47 -1.09 -11.18 -3.56
N ALA A 48 -1.35 -9.90 -3.28
CA ALA A 48 -2.52 -9.21 -3.82
C ALA A 48 -2.51 -9.17 -5.36
N GLY A 49 -1.36 -8.90 -5.98
CA GLY A 49 -1.17 -8.93 -7.43
C GLY A 49 -1.42 -10.32 -8.02
N LEU A 50 -0.92 -11.39 -7.37
CA LEU A 50 -1.19 -12.78 -7.77
C LEU A 50 -2.67 -13.14 -7.66
N LEU A 51 -3.31 -12.76 -6.56
CA LEU A 51 -4.74 -13.02 -6.35
C LEU A 51 -5.59 -12.30 -7.40
N LEU A 52 -5.28 -11.04 -7.70
CA LEU A 52 -5.94 -10.29 -8.77
C LEU A 52 -5.69 -10.93 -10.14
N LEU A 53 -4.48 -11.39 -10.42
CA LEU A 53 -4.11 -12.06 -11.67
C LEU A 53 -4.90 -13.37 -11.87
N LEU A 54 -5.05 -14.17 -10.82
CA LEU A 54 -5.67 -15.50 -10.88
C LEU A 54 -7.20 -15.44 -10.79
N PHE A 55 -7.74 -14.61 -9.90
CA PHE A 55 -9.16 -14.60 -9.55
C PHE A 55 -9.94 -13.40 -10.07
N GLY A 56 -9.27 -12.40 -10.67
CA GLY A 56 -9.92 -11.18 -11.13
C GLY A 56 -10.22 -10.19 -10.01
N PHE A 57 -11.03 -9.18 -10.34
CA PHE A 57 -11.34 -8.09 -9.40
C PHE A 57 -12.32 -8.52 -8.29
N GLU A 58 -13.01 -9.65 -8.47
CA GLU A 58 -13.97 -10.24 -7.53
C GLU A 58 -13.38 -10.43 -6.14
N ILE A 59 -12.06 -10.73 -6.06
CA ILE A 59 -11.36 -10.89 -4.78
C ILE A 59 -11.42 -9.62 -3.91
N LEU A 60 -11.53 -8.43 -4.52
CA LEU A 60 -11.60 -7.15 -3.81
C LEU A 60 -12.89 -6.99 -3.00
N GLU A 61 -13.92 -7.80 -3.24
CA GLU A 61 -15.16 -7.77 -2.45
C GLU A 61 -14.99 -8.45 -1.08
N ASN A 62 -13.96 -9.28 -0.91
CA ASN A 62 -13.72 -9.99 0.34
C ASN A 62 -13.22 -9.05 1.45
N LYS A 63 -13.87 -9.07 2.61
CA LYS A 63 -13.48 -8.28 3.80
C LYS A 63 -12.05 -8.57 4.26
N ALA A 64 -11.61 -9.83 4.18
CA ALA A 64 -10.27 -10.25 4.58
C ALA A 64 -9.18 -9.62 3.71
N VAL A 65 -9.45 -9.42 2.41
CA VAL A 65 -8.50 -8.78 1.48
C VAL A 65 -8.20 -7.35 1.92
N VAL A 66 -9.18 -6.62 2.45
CA VAL A 66 -8.92 -5.26 2.95
C VAL A 66 -8.07 -5.28 4.23
N VAL A 67 -8.27 -6.25 5.11
CA VAL A 67 -7.46 -6.41 6.31
C VAL A 67 -6.01 -6.74 5.92
N VAL A 68 -5.83 -7.72 5.04
CA VAL A 68 -4.50 -8.11 4.56
C VAL A 68 -3.83 -6.96 3.84
N ALA A 69 -4.52 -6.25 2.93
CA ALA A 69 -3.98 -5.10 2.21
C ALA A 69 -3.61 -3.91 3.12
N THR A 70 -4.14 -3.83 4.34
CA THR A 70 -3.76 -2.81 5.34
C THR A 70 -2.34 -3.04 5.87
N ILE A 71 -1.83 -4.27 5.80
CA ILE A 71 -0.47 -4.60 6.22
C ILE A 71 0.55 -3.85 5.36
N THR A 72 0.31 -3.72 4.05
CA THR A 72 1.23 -3.01 3.12
C THR A 72 1.54 -1.59 3.59
N PRO A 73 0.57 -0.66 3.72
CA PRO A 73 0.91 0.70 4.12
C PRO A 73 1.45 0.77 5.55
N LEU A 74 0.97 -0.05 6.50
CA LEU A 74 1.44 0.01 7.89
C LEU A 74 2.89 -0.42 8.06
N THR A 75 3.30 -1.49 7.36
CA THR A 75 4.67 -2.00 7.46
C THR A 75 5.65 -1.13 6.68
N LEU A 76 5.27 -0.67 5.48
CA LEU A 76 6.07 0.29 4.71
C LEU A 76 6.28 1.59 5.50
N SER A 77 5.21 2.17 6.05
CA SER A 77 5.30 3.42 6.80
C SER A 77 6.10 3.28 8.10
N LEU A 78 5.95 2.14 8.82
CA LEU A 78 6.75 1.87 10.02
C LEU A 78 8.23 1.74 9.69
N ALA A 79 8.60 1.03 8.61
CA ALA A 79 10.00 0.92 8.19
C ALA A 79 10.62 2.29 7.90
N LEU A 80 9.88 3.16 7.20
CA LEU A 80 10.30 4.53 6.90
C LEU A 80 10.48 5.38 8.17
N VAL A 81 9.53 5.30 9.11
CA VAL A 81 9.65 6.01 10.40
C VAL A 81 10.84 5.50 11.21
N MET A 82 11.08 4.19 11.22
CA MET A 82 12.24 3.62 11.89
C MET A 82 13.56 4.10 11.27
N ALA A 83 13.61 4.27 9.95
CA ALA A 83 14.81 4.71 9.24
C ALA A 83 15.09 6.20 9.41
N TYR A 84 14.08 7.05 9.27
CA TYR A 84 14.28 8.50 9.15
C TYR A 84 13.81 9.30 10.37
N LEU A 85 12.96 8.71 11.23
CA LEU A 85 12.37 9.36 12.39
C LEU A 85 12.47 8.46 13.65
N PRO A 86 13.67 7.95 14.00
CA PRO A 86 13.83 6.88 15.00
C PRO A 86 13.29 7.25 16.39
N LYS A 87 13.27 8.54 16.74
CA LYS A 87 12.68 9.05 17.99
C LYS A 87 11.18 8.74 18.12
N PHE A 88 10.48 8.57 17.00
CA PHE A 88 9.05 8.26 16.95
C PHE A 88 8.75 6.77 16.69
N ALA A 89 9.77 5.94 16.46
CA ALA A 89 9.60 4.54 16.05
C ALA A 89 8.69 3.74 16.98
N LEU A 90 8.91 3.84 18.31
CA LEU A 90 8.10 3.11 19.28
C LEU A 90 6.63 3.56 19.27
N ILE A 91 6.38 4.87 19.26
CA ILE A 91 5.03 5.43 19.26
C ILE A 91 4.31 5.06 17.96
N TYR A 92 5.02 5.12 16.83
CA TYR A 92 4.47 4.76 15.53
C TYR A 92 4.20 3.25 15.42
N ALA A 93 5.06 2.40 15.99
CA ALA A 93 4.83 0.96 16.07
C ALA A 93 3.57 0.63 16.88
N LEU A 94 3.35 1.31 18.01
CA LEU A 94 2.13 1.17 18.81
C LEU A 94 0.90 1.64 18.02
N PHE A 95 1.00 2.77 17.32
CA PHE A 95 -0.06 3.24 16.42
C PHE A 95 -0.39 2.20 15.33
N ALA A 96 0.62 1.66 14.65
CA ALA A 96 0.43 0.67 13.59
C ALA A 96 -0.18 -0.63 14.15
N GLY A 97 0.33 -1.14 15.27
CA GLY A 97 -0.16 -2.36 15.90
C GLY A 97 -1.60 -2.24 16.41
N VAL A 98 -1.88 -1.22 17.23
CA VAL A 98 -3.23 -0.98 17.77
C VAL A 98 -4.21 -0.63 16.64
N GLY A 99 -3.79 0.18 15.67
CA GLY A 99 -4.57 0.53 14.49
C GLY A 99 -4.95 -0.69 13.65
N PHE A 100 -4.00 -1.60 13.42
CA PHE A 100 -4.26 -2.85 12.71
C PHE A 100 -5.28 -3.72 13.46
N LEU A 101 -5.11 -3.92 14.77
CA LEU A 101 -6.06 -4.69 15.59
C LEU A 101 -7.47 -4.07 15.57
N ALA A 102 -7.56 -2.74 15.65
CA ALA A 102 -8.84 -2.03 15.55
C ALA A 102 -9.50 -2.21 14.18
N ILE A 103 -8.72 -2.20 13.08
CA ILE A 103 -9.23 -2.48 11.73
C ILE A 103 -9.74 -3.92 11.62
N VAL A 104 -8.97 -4.90 12.11
CA VAL A 104 -9.39 -6.31 12.14
C VAL A 104 -10.73 -6.43 12.86
N TYR A 105 -10.82 -5.93 14.09
CA TYR A 105 -12.03 -6.04 14.90
C TYR A 105 -13.23 -5.37 14.20
N THR A 106 -13.09 -4.10 13.82
CA THR A 106 -14.22 -3.36 13.26
C THR A 106 -14.67 -3.89 11.90
N ARG A 107 -13.76 -4.44 11.09
CA ARG A 107 -14.11 -4.98 9.77
C ARG A 107 -15.03 -6.21 9.86
N PHE A 108 -14.88 -7.05 10.89
CA PHE A 108 -15.65 -8.28 11.05
C PHE A 108 -16.86 -8.11 11.99
N PHE A 109 -16.75 -7.28 13.03
CA PHE A 109 -17.73 -7.23 14.12
C PHE A 109 -18.50 -5.91 14.22
N SER A 110 -18.21 -4.91 13.37
CA SER A 110 -18.88 -3.60 13.44
C SER A 110 -19.58 -3.24 12.14
N ALA A 111 -20.47 -2.25 12.23
CA ALA A 111 -21.14 -1.66 11.07
C ALA A 111 -20.11 -1.05 10.10
N ALA A 112 -20.44 -1.05 8.80
CA ALA A 112 -19.54 -0.60 7.74
C ALA A 112 -19.03 0.84 7.95
N LYS A 113 -19.87 1.74 8.48
CA LYS A 113 -19.50 3.12 8.81
C LYS A 113 -18.41 3.19 9.88
N THR A 114 -18.54 2.41 10.96
CA THR A 114 -17.54 2.34 12.04
C THR A 114 -16.22 1.78 11.53
N ALA A 115 -16.27 0.71 10.74
CA ALA A 115 -15.07 0.13 10.11
C ALA A 115 -14.36 1.15 9.21
N ALA A 116 -15.10 1.96 8.46
CA ALA A 116 -14.53 3.03 7.63
C ALA A 116 -13.91 4.16 8.48
N MET A 117 -14.56 4.56 9.58
CA MET A 117 -14.06 5.59 10.50
C MET A 117 -12.76 5.19 11.19
N VAL A 118 -12.53 3.90 11.44
CA VAL A 118 -11.26 3.40 12.00
C VAL A 118 -10.21 3.23 10.91
N LEU A 119 -10.58 2.68 9.75
CA LEU A 119 -9.65 2.47 8.65
C LEU A 119 -9.07 3.79 8.12
N ALA A 120 -9.91 4.81 7.93
CA ALA A 120 -9.52 6.07 7.30
C ALA A 120 -8.34 6.77 7.98
N PRO A 121 -8.33 7.03 9.31
CA PRO A 121 -7.19 7.67 9.96
C PRO A 121 -5.95 6.76 10.00
N VAL A 122 -6.11 5.46 10.27
CA VAL A 122 -4.98 4.52 10.35
C VAL A 122 -4.27 4.40 9.01
N HIS A 123 -5.04 4.15 7.95
CA HIS A 123 -4.52 4.04 6.59
C HIS A 123 -4.07 5.40 6.03
N GLY A 124 -4.79 6.48 6.36
CA GLY A 124 -4.48 7.83 5.91
C GLY A 124 -3.14 8.34 6.45
N VAL A 125 -2.87 8.15 7.74
CA VAL A 125 -1.56 8.50 8.34
C VAL A 125 -0.44 7.68 7.73
N ALA A 126 -0.63 6.36 7.53
CA ALA A 126 0.37 5.52 6.89
C ALA A 126 0.65 5.96 5.44
N GLY A 127 -0.41 6.25 4.67
CA GLY A 127 -0.28 6.75 3.30
C GLY A 127 0.42 8.11 3.24
N LEU A 128 0.11 9.03 4.15
CA LEU A 128 0.81 10.32 4.24
C LEU A 128 2.28 10.16 4.61
N VAL A 129 2.64 9.22 5.48
CA VAL A 129 4.04 8.92 5.79
C VAL A 129 4.76 8.38 4.55
N ILE A 130 4.19 7.40 3.83
CA ILE A 130 4.82 6.84 2.62
C ILE A 130 4.95 7.90 1.53
N PHE A 131 3.99 8.80 1.41
CA PHE A 131 4.04 9.88 0.43
C PHE A 131 5.05 10.98 0.83
N LEU A 132 4.87 11.59 1.99
CA LEU A 132 5.58 12.82 2.36
C LEU A 132 6.99 12.55 2.85
N LEU A 133 7.21 11.50 3.65
CA LEU A 133 8.50 11.30 4.30
C LEU A 133 9.65 11.10 3.30
N PRO A 134 9.52 10.25 2.25
CA PRO A 134 10.59 10.10 1.26
C PRO A 134 10.89 11.39 0.50
N VAL A 135 9.85 12.17 0.18
CA VAL A 135 9.97 13.46 -0.51
C VAL A 135 10.75 14.46 0.35
N ILE A 136 10.39 14.58 1.63
CA ILE A 136 11.05 15.51 2.56
C ILE A 136 12.52 15.08 2.77
N MET A 137 12.78 13.78 2.96
CA MET A 137 14.14 13.27 3.18
C MET A 137 15.04 13.44 1.95
N ALA A 138 14.50 13.32 0.74
CA ALA A 138 15.27 13.57 -0.47
C ALA A 138 15.58 15.07 -0.64
N PHE A 139 14.60 15.95 -0.44
CA PHE A 139 14.81 17.39 -0.61
C PHE A 139 15.68 18.04 0.47
N ASN A 140 15.71 17.48 1.68
CA ASN A 140 16.59 17.96 2.75
C ASN A 140 18.00 17.34 2.69
N GLY A 141 18.28 16.48 1.72
CA GLY A 141 19.57 15.81 1.52
C GLY A 141 19.86 14.65 2.48
N SER A 142 18.88 14.18 3.26
CA SER A 142 19.03 13.04 4.18
C SER A 142 18.83 11.68 3.49
N ALA A 143 18.33 11.68 2.26
CA ALA A 143 18.19 10.50 1.39
C ALA A 143 18.57 10.86 -0.05
N ALA A 144 18.84 9.85 -0.87
CA ALA A 144 19.15 10.05 -2.28
C ALA A 144 17.94 10.65 -3.04
N THR A 145 18.20 11.44 -4.09
CA THR A 145 17.14 12.14 -4.85
C THR A 145 16.11 11.19 -5.45
N HIS A 146 16.51 9.99 -5.88
CA HIS A 146 15.57 9.00 -6.43
C HIS A 146 14.57 8.48 -5.39
N PHE A 147 14.82 8.67 -4.09
CA PHE A 147 13.90 8.29 -3.02
C PHE A 147 12.55 9.05 -3.07
N VAL A 148 12.50 10.20 -3.77
CA VAL A 148 11.23 10.88 -4.12
C VAL A 148 10.26 9.94 -4.84
N LEU A 149 10.77 8.98 -5.62
CA LEU A 149 9.94 8.00 -6.32
C LEU A 149 9.15 7.12 -5.36
N VAL A 150 9.68 6.81 -4.16
CA VAL A 150 8.90 6.11 -3.13
C VAL A 150 7.70 6.96 -2.71
N GLY A 151 7.90 8.26 -2.55
CA GLY A 151 6.81 9.20 -2.27
C GLY A 151 5.75 9.23 -3.37
N ILE A 152 6.17 9.32 -4.63
CA ILE A 152 5.25 9.29 -5.79
C ILE A 152 4.47 7.97 -5.83
N GLY A 153 5.14 6.84 -5.61
CA GLY A 153 4.49 5.54 -5.47
C GLY A 153 3.47 5.54 -4.33
N GLY A 154 3.82 6.10 -3.17
CA GLY A 154 2.91 6.28 -2.03
C GLY A 154 1.66 7.10 -2.36
N ALA A 155 1.82 8.19 -3.11
CA ALA A 155 0.69 9.01 -3.56
C ALA A 155 -0.24 8.25 -4.51
N LEU A 156 0.33 7.52 -5.48
CA LEU A 156 -0.44 6.68 -6.41
C LEU A 156 -1.16 5.55 -5.68
N PHE A 157 -0.49 4.88 -4.75
CA PHE A 157 -1.07 3.85 -3.90
C PHE A 157 -2.24 4.39 -3.08
N GLY A 158 -2.05 5.55 -2.44
CA GLY A 158 -3.08 6.24 -1.67
C GLY A 158 -4.29 6.64 -2.52
N LEU A 159 -4.06 7.12 -3.76
CA LEU A 159 -5.12 7.44 -4.71
C LEU A 159 -5.96 6.20 -5.06
N GLY A 160 -5.31 5.07 -5.36
CA GLY A 160 -6.00 3.81 -5.62
C GLY A 160 -6.86 3.35 -4.43
N GLY A 161 -6.30 3.42 -3.21
CA GLY A 161 -7.02 3.11 -1.97
C GLY A 161 -8.23 4.01 -1.74
N LEU A 162 -8.07 5.32 -1.99
CA LEU A 162 -9.13 6.31 -1.82
C LEU A 162 -10.29 6.09 -2.80
N LEU A 163 -9.98 5.84 -4.09
CA LEU A 163 -10.98 5.53 -5.11
C LEU A 163 -11.83 4.30 -4.74
N LEU A 164 -11.18 3.22 -4.27
CA LEU A 164 -11.86 2.01 -3.82
C LEU A 164 -12.68 2.24 -2.54
N ALA A 165 -12.20 3.08 -1.62
CA ALA A 165 -12.94 3.42 -0.41
C ALA A 165 -14.23 4.21 -0.72
N PHE A 166 -14.15 5.22 -1.60
CA PHE A 166 -15.33 5.98 -2.04
C PHE A 166 -16.33 5.10 -2.76
N LEU A 167 -15.87 4.20 -3.64
CA LEU A 167 -16.72 3.23 -4.31
C LEU A 167 -17.48 2.36 -3.31
N LYS A 168 -16.80 1.80 -2.29
CA LYS A 168 -17.44 0.97 -1.25
C LYS A 168 -18.35 1.75 -0.30
N SER A 169 -18.19 3.06 -0.19
CA SER A 169 -19.03 3.92 0.65
C SER A 169 -20.37 4.31 0.00
N GLY A 170 -20.61 3.91 -1.25
CA GLY A 170 -21.80 4.29 -2.03
C GLY A 170 -21.75 5.74 -2.54
N LYS A 171 -20.61 6.42 -2.42
CA LYS A 171 -20.36 7.78 -2.94
C LYS A 171 -19.14 7.78 -3.88
N PRO A 172 -19.18 7.04 -5.00
CA PRO A 172 -18.04 6.95 -5.92
C PRO A 172 -17.67 8.32 -6.50
N ILE A 173 -16.36 8.65 -6.50
CA ILE A 173 -15.83 9.80 -7.24
C ILE A 173 -15.74 9.47 -8.74
N LEU A 174 -15.33 8.24 -9.06
CA LEU A 174 -15.28 7.68 -10.41
C LEU A 174 -16.12 6.39 -10.46
N SER A 175 -16.59 6.02 -11.64
CA SER A 175 -17.34 4.78 -11.81
C SER A 175 -16.48 3.55 -11.45
N ALA A 176 -17.13 2.48 -11.00
CA ALA A 176 -16.44 1.21 -10.71
C ALA A 176 -15.66 0.70 -11.93
N GLU A 177 -16.23 0.88 -13.13
CA GLU A 177 -15.60 0.50 -14.39
C GLU A 177 -14.31 1.29 -14.64
N THR A 178 -14.34 2.62 -14.44
CA THR A 178 -13.13 3.45 -14.57
C THR A 178 -12.07 3.02 -13.56
N ILE A 179 -12.45 2.82 -12.29
CA ILE A 179 -11.51 2.41 -11.23
C ILE A 179 -10.85 1.07 -11.57
N PHE A 180 -11.62 0.05 -11.93
CA PHE A 180 -11.07 -1.26 -12.29
C PHE A 180 -10.34 -1.25 -13.64
N THR A 181 -10.56 -0.24 -14.49
CA THR A 181 -9.79 -0.05 -15.71
C THR A 181 -8.39 0.49 -15.43
N VAL A 182 -8.26 1.44 -14.49
CA VAL A 182 -6.96 2.06 -14.18
C VAL A 182 -6.16 1.30 -13.13
N LEU A 183 -6.82 0.50 -12.28
CA LEU A 183 -6.19 -0.17 -11.13
C LEU A 183 -4.94 -1.01 -11.49
N PRO A 184 -4.94 -1.83 -12.56
CA PRO A 184 -3.76 -2.64 -12.90
C PRO A 184 -2.54 -1.77 -13.24
N ALA A 185 -2.75 -0.71 -14.03
CA ALA A 185 -1.68 0.23 -14.39
C ALA A 185 -1.20 1.01 -13.17
N LEU A 186 -2.13 1.46 -12.31
CA LEU A 186 -1.80 2.17 -11.09
C LEU A 186 -0.92 1.34 -10.15
N LEU A 187 -1.22 0.05 -9.97
CA LEU A 187 -0.40 -0.86 -9.16
C LEU A 187 0.96 -1.13 -9.79
N ALA A 188 1.03 -1.33 -11.10
CA ALA A 188 2.29 -1.55 -11.81
C ALA A 188 3.22 -0.33 -11.69
N ILE A 189 2.69 0.88 -11.94
CA ILE A 189 3.46 2.13 -11.85
C ILE A 189 3.87 2.40 -10.40
N THR A 190 2.97 2.19 -9.43
CA THR A 190 3.30 2.30 -8.00
C THR A 190 4.48 1.42 -7.63
N THR A 191 4.45 0.16 -8.05
CA THR A 191 5.50 -0.82 -7.74
C THR A 191 6.81 -0.46 -8.43
N LEU A 192 6.75 0.02 -9.68
CA LEU A 192 7.92 0.53 -10.39
C LEU A 192 8.55 1.74 -9.67
N CYS A 193 7.72 2.67 -9.19
CA CYS A 193 8.17 3.79 -8.37
C CYS A 193 8.87 3.33 -7.08
N PHE A 194 8.37 2.29 -6.43
CA PHE A 194 9.05 1.69 -5.27
C PHE A 194 10.38 1.04 -5.68
N VAL A 195 10.43 0.29 -6.78
CA VAL A 195 11.66 -0.35 -7.26
C VAL A 195 12.75 0.66 -7.63
N LEU A 196 12.38 1.79 -8.22
CA LEU A 196 13.35 2.82 -8.61
C LEU A 196 13.71 3.77 -7.45
N GLY A 197 12.90 3.75 -6.39
CA GLY A 197 13.03 4.65 -5.26
C GLY A 197 13.78 4.06 -4.07
N PHE A 198 13.55 2.78 -3.77
CA PHE A 198 14.27 2.03 -2.74
C PHE A 198 15.55 1.42 -3.30
#